data_AF-A0A533B4B9-F1
#
_entry.id   AF-A0A533B4B9-F1
#
_cell.length_a   1.000
_cell.length_b   1.000
_cell.length_c   1.000
_cell.angle_alpha   90.00
_cell.angle_beta   90.00
_cell.angle_gamma   90.00
#
_symmetry.space_group_name_H-M   'P 1'
#
loop_
_entity.id
_entity.type
_entity.pdbx_description
1 polymer ?
#
loop_
_entity_poly.entity_id
_entity_poly.type
_entity_poly.pdbx_seq_one_letter_code
_entity_poly.pdbx_strand_id
1 'polypeptide(L)' 'MADTTALYALRFPDGSVSLYIDELYAKDRGIDSSKLVRVEIPRTMFISGSVQEVREYVAQYLETHQSQTGTA' A
#
# COMPACT_ATOMS: atom_id res chain seq x y z
N MET A 1 16.08 -7.66 14.30
CA MET A 1 15.91 -6.72 13.16
C MET A 1 14.64 -7.14 12.47
N ALA A 2 13.60 -6.29 12.46
CA ALA A 2 12.36 -6.64 11.77
C ALA A 2 12.60 -6.41 10.27
N ASP A 3 12.75 -7.51 9.53
CA ASP A 3 12.72 -7.47 8.07
C ASP A 3 11.28 -7.09 7.64
N THR A 4 11.03 -5.80 7.41
CA THR A 4 9.81 -5.31 6.77
C THR A 4 10.12 -4.90 5.34
N THR A 5 9.21 -5.20 4.43
CA THR A 5 9.24 -4.75 3.04
C THR A 5 8.30 -3.57 2.92
N ALA A 6 8.82 -2.46 2.40
CA ALA A 6 7.98 -1.34 2.02
C ALA A 6 7.32 -1.63 0.67
N LEU A 7 6.00 -1.50 0.61
CA LEU A 7 5.21 -1.52 -0.62
C LEU A 7 4.45 -0.22 -0.72
N TYR A 8 4.24 0.24 -1.95
CA TYR A 8 3.42 1.41 -2.21
C TYR A 8 2.02 0.95 -2.54
N ALA A 9 1.04 1.54 -1.86
CA ALA A 9 -0.35 1.19 -2.05
C ALA A 9 -1.15 2.42 -2.45
N LEU A 10 -2.14 2.21 -3.32
CA LEU A 10 -3.11 3.21 -3.70
C LEU A 10 -4.51 2.68 -3.47
N ARG A 11 -5.30 3.43 -2.71
CA ARG A 11 -6.75 3.23 -2.65
C ARG A 11 -7.41 4.06 -3.75
N PHE A 12 -8.21 3.42 -4.57
CA PHE A 12 -9.08 4.10 -5.53
C PHE A 12 -10.39 4.49 -4.85
N PRO A 13 -11.06 5.56 -5.33
CA PRO A 13 -12.37 5.98 -4.81
C PRO A 13 -13.46 4.91 -5.01
N ASP A 14 -13.24 3.97 -5.93
CA ASP A 14 -14.09 2.80 -6.16
C ASP A 14 -13.97 1.72 -5.05
N GLY A 15 -13.04 1.88 -4.10
CA GLY A 15 -12.75 0.92 -3.02
C GLY A 15 -11.69 -0.12 -3.39
N SER A 16 -11.28 -0.17 -4.66
CA SER A 16 -10.18 -1.02 -5.13
C SER A 16 -8.83 -0.56 -4.57
N VAL A 17 -7.94 -1.51 -4.27
CA VAL A 17 -6.56 -1.25 -3.83
C VAL A 17 -5.58 -1.82 -4.84
N SER A 18 -4.64 -0.99 -5.29
CA SER A 18 -3.49 -1.42 -6.10
C SER A 18 -2.19 -1.33 -5.32
N LEU A 19 -1.33 -2.30 -5.55
CA LEU A 19 -0.01 -2.44 -4.93
C LEU A 19 1.06 -2.19 -5.99
N TYR A 20 2.09 -1.46 -5.61
CA TYR A 20 3.21 -1.08 -6.45
C TYR A 20 4.51 -1.32 -5.67
N ILE A 21 5.53 -1.80 -6.37
CA ILE A 21 6.85 -2.05 -5.77
C ILE A 21 7.61 -0.75 -5.51
N ASP A 22 7.34 0.30 -6.29
CA ASP A 22 7.99 1.60 -6.19
C ASP A 22 7.14 2.71 -6.86
N GLU A 23 7.49 3.96 -6.57
CA GLU A 23 6.80 5.16 -7.08
C GLU A 23 6.99 5.38 -8.58
N LEU A 24 8.15 4.99 -9.14
CA LEU A 24 8.46 5.09 -10.55
C LEU A 24 7.57 4.16 -11.37
N TYR A 25 7.38 2.91 -10.91
CA TYR A 25 6.49 1.95 -11.56
C TYR A 25 5.03 2.40 -11.53
N ALA A 26 4.59 2.97 -10.41
CA ALA A 26 3.26 3.58 -10.31
C ALA A 26 3.12 4.78 -11.24
N LYS A 27 4.13 5.66 -11.29
CA LYS A 27 4.14 6.84 -12.16
C LYS A 27 4.11 6.48 -13.64
N ASP A 28 4.82 5.43 -14.05
CA ASP A 28 4.80 4.88 -15.41
C ASP A 28 3.38 4.40 -15.80
N ARG A 29 2.63 3.86 -14.83
CA ARG A 29 1.21 3.49 -14.99
C ARG A 29 0.25 4.69 -15.00
N GLY A 30 0.75 5.92 -14.86
CA GLY A 30 -0.05 7.14 -14.78
C GLY A 30 -0.63 7.41 -13.39
N ILE A 31 -0.05 6.81 -12.34
CA ILE A 31 -0.46 7.06 -10.95
C ILE A 31 0.33 8.22 -10.35
N ASP A 32 -0.37 9.12 -9.68
CA ASP A 32 0.24 10.19 -8.90
C ASP A 32 1.00 9.62 -7.70
N SER A 33 2.32 9.85 -7.64
CA SER A 33 3.15 9.42 -6.51
C SER A 33 2.71 10.06 -5.18
N SER A 34 2.14 11.28 -5.21
CA SER A 34 1.59 11.95 -4.02
C SER A 34 0.37 11.24 -3.41
N LYS A 35 -0.30 10.36 -4.15
CA LYS A 35 -1.43 9.55 -3.63
C LYS A 35 -0.98 8.17 -3.16
N LEU A 36 0.26 7.78 -3.46
CA LEU A 36 0.80 6.51 -3.01
C LEU A 36 1.11 6.60 -1.52
N VAL A 37 0.64 5.60 -0.79
CA VAL A 37 0.95 5.44 0.62
C VAL A 37 1.98 4.35 0.75
N ARG A 38 3.11 4.67 1.38
CA ARG A 38 4.10 3.67 1.75
C ARG A 38 3.58 2.85 2.93
N VAL A 39 3.44 1.55 2.71
CA VAL A 39 2.99 0.57 3.71
C VAL A 39 4.13 -0.37 4.02
N GLU A 40 4.44 -0.52 5.30
CA GLU A 40 5.47 -1.44 5.77
C GLU A 40 4.84 -2.78 6.10
N ILE A 41 5.18 -3.81 5.33
CA ILE A 41 4.60 -5.14 5.46
C ILE A 41 5.67 -6.08 6.03
N PRO A 42 5.34 -6.97 6.98
CA PRO A 42 6.30 -7.96 7.45
C PRO A 42 6.82 -8.81 6.29
N ARG A 43 8.14 -8.94 6.15
CA ARG A 43 8.75 -9.71 5.05
C ARG A 43 8.28 -11.16 5.04
N THR A 44 8.03 -11.76 6.20
CA THR A 44 7.43 -13.10 6.29
C THR A 44 6.04 -13.18 5.65
N MET A 45 5.22 -12.13 5.78
CA MET A 45 3.90 -12.06 5.17
C MET A 45 4.01 -11.79 3.66
N PHE A 46 4.98 -10.98 3.23
CA PHE A 46 5.23 -10.74 1.81
C PHE A 46 5.75 -11.98 1.07
N ILE A 47 6.60 -12.79 1.72
CA ILE A 47 7.23 -13.96 1.08
C ILE A 47 6.41 -15.23 1.24
N SER A 48 5.85 -15.47 2.44
CA SER A 48 5.11 -16.71 2.77
C SER A 48 3.61 -16.53 2.88
N GLY A 49 3.12 -15.30 3.02
CA GLY A 49 1.69 -15.00 3.11
C GLY A 49 1.03 -14.98 1.74
N SER A 50 -0.30 -15.05 1.73
CA SER A 50 -1.08 -14.96 0.50
C SER A 50 -1.18 -13.52 0.00
N VAL A 51 -1.29 -13.34 -1.32
CA VAL A 51 -1.60 -12.02 -1.92
C VAL A 51 -2.88 -11.43 -1.33
N GLN A 52 -3.86 -12.26 -0.95
CA GLN A 52 -5.09 -11.82 -0.28
C GLN A 52 -4.80 -11.21 1.09
N GLU A 53 -4.03 -11.88 1.96
CA GLU A 53 -3.63 -11.36 3.27
C GLU A 53 -2.87 -10.04 3.15
N VAL A 54 -1.96 -9.93 2.17
CA VAL A 54 -1.23 -8.69 1.91
C VAL A 54 -2.17 -7.57 1.50
N ARG A 55 -3.16 -7.85 0.63
CA ARG A 55 -4.16 -6.86 0.22
C ARG A 55 -5.05 -6.43 1.37
N GLU A 56 -5.48 -7.35 2.23
CA GLU A 56 -6.29 -7.06 3.42
C GLU A 56 -5.50 -6.20 4.42
N TYR A 57 -4.26 -6.57 4.70
CA TYR A 57 -3.36 -5.80 5.57
C TYR A 57 -3.20 -4.37 5.06
N VAL A 58 -2.94 -4.22 3.77
CA VAL A 58 -2.78 -2.92 3.13
C VAL A 58 -4.09 -2.13 3.10
N ALA A 59 -5.23 -2.78 2.85
CA ALA A 59 -6.54 -2.12 2.87
C ALA A 59 -6.85 -1.56 4.27
N GLN A 60 -6.61 -2.35 5.32
CA GLN A 60 -6.77 -1.92 6.71
C GLN A 60 -5.79 -0.78 7.07
N TYR A 61 -4.55 -0.88 6.61
CA TYR A 61 -3.55 0.17 6.80
C TYR A 61 -3.98 1.48 6.14
N LEU A 62 -4.41 1.42 4.87
CA LEU A 62 -4.92 2.56 4.11
C LEU A 62 -6.16 3.17 4.75
N GLU A 63 -7.08 2.36 5.27
CA GLU A 63 -8.26 2.85 5.99
C GLU A 63 -7.87 3.64 7.24
N THR A 64 -6.95 3.10 8.04
CA THR A 64 -6.41 3.75 9.24
C THR A 64 -5.64 5.03 8.91
N HIS A 65 -4.85 5.03 7.83
CA HIS A 65 -4.05 6.18 7.41
C HIS A 65 -4.87 7.27 6.71
N GLN A 66 -5.92 6.92 5.96
CA GLN A 66 -6.79 7.91 5.30
C GLN A 66 -7.57 8.75 6.31
N SER A 67 -7.93 8.19 7.47
CA SER A 67 -8.51 8.97 8.57
C SER A 67 -7.57 10.07 9.08
N GLN A 68 -6.26 9.95 8.86
CA GLN A 68 -5.27 10.94 9.29
C GLN A 68 -4.92 11.97 8.19
N THR A 69 -5.09 11.66 6.91
CA THR A 69 -4.85 12.59 5.79
C THR A 69 -6.09 13.40 5.39
N GLY A 70 -7.19 13.30 6.14
CA GLY A 70 -8.48 13.95 5.90
C GLY A 70 -8.78 15.17 6.80
N THR A 71 -7.76 15.87 7.29
CA THR A 71 -7.95 17.15 8.00
C THR A 71 -6.99 18.22 7.50
N ALA A 72 -7.44 19.00 6.50
CA ALA A 72 -7.14 20.42 6.33
C ALA A 72 -8.09 21.01 5.28
#